data_AF-A0A420S3T5-F1
#
_entry.id   AF-A0A420S3T5-F1
#
_cell.length_a   1.000
_cell.length_b   1.000
_cell.length_c   1.000
_cell.angle_alpha   90.00
_cell.angle_beta   90.00
_cell.angle_gamma   90.00
#
_symmetry.space_group_name_H-M   'P 1'
#
loop_
_entity.id
_entity.type
_entity.pdbx_description
1 polymer ?
#
loop_
_entity_poly.entity_id
_entity_poly.type
_entity_poly.pdbx_seq_one_letter_code
_entity_poly.pdbx_strand_id
1 'polypeptide(L)'
;MEMPLLLSSAVSTAPVNHSSTLELYAHVRRLASLYPDSPLVTSVLDEADAAIRQMAADLIGTLKAPNLKLAAAVRTIGWLKRIVPDLVTDASTEDALPAVFLVCRLSTLLTTLEALEPLRDLADEERLRKDKATSTWSGGQQTERYLKRFIEIFREQSFGIVSVFKSINSSFASHGNEETDPLGALPSPMANFPLHMVEMLVETLRIYLPTVKDQTSRESILTQVLYCAGSLGRLGADFGMLLASIGINEWVELVKRHRLLAGRLESVIGDYRGSHASGVGAN
;
A
#
# COMPACT_ATOMS: atom_id res chain seq x y z
N MET A 1 -21.37 -15.36 -36.04
CA MET A 1 -21.14 -16.23 -34.87
C MET A 1 -19.73 -16.13 -34.29
N GLU A 2 -18.77 -15.45 -34.92
CA GLU A 2 -17.37 -15.49 -34.45
C GLU A 2 -17.03 -14.46 -33.35
N MET A 3 -17.81 -13.39 -33.19
CA MET A 3 -17.48 -12.30 -32.26
C MET A 3 -17.41 -12.69 -30.77
N PRO A 4 -18.34 -13.50 -30.21
CA PRO A 4 -18.25 -13.93 -28.82
C PRO A 4 -17.07 -14.87 -28.57
N LEU A 5 -16.80 -15.77 -29.52
CA LEU A 5 -15.65 -16.69 -29.47
C LEU A 5 -14.33 -15.93 -29.52
N LEU A 6 -14.24 -14.87 -30.33
CA LEU A 6 -13.05 -14.01 -30.39
C LEU A 6 -12.86 -13.22 -29.09
N LEU A 7 -13.93 -12.77 -28.44
CA LEU A 7 -13.85 -12.05 -27.17
C LEU A 7 -13.47 -13.00 -26.01
N SER A 8 -14.07 -14.18 -25.94
CA SER A 8 -13.68 -15.24 -25.00
C SER A 8 -12.23 -15.68 -25.22
N SER A 9 -11.79 -15.80 -26.47
CA SER A 9 -10.39 -16.13 -26.80
C SER A 9 -9.46 -14.98 -26.40
N ALA A 10 -9.80 -13.73 -26.70
CA ALA A 10 -8.97 -12.56 -26.40
C ALA A 10 -8.76 -12.35 -24.88
N VAL A 11 -9.75 -12.72 -24.05
CA VAL A 11 -9.66 -12.68 -22.58
C VAL A 11 -8.85 -13.85 -22.02
N SER A 12 -8.85 -15.02 -22.67
CA SER A 12 -8.24 -16.25 -22.14
C SER A 12 -6.86 -16.59 -22.70
N THR A 13 -6.50 -16.11 -23.91
CA THR A 13 -5.20 -16.41 -24.52
C THR A 13 -4.13 -15.47 -24.01
N ALA A 14 -3.08 -16.04 -23.39
CA ALA A 14 -1.91 -15.27 -22.97
C ALA A 14 -0.98 -14.97 -24.17
N PRO A 15 -0.50 -13.71 -24.34
CA PRO A 15 -0.78 -12.54 -23.52
C PRO A 15 -2.14 -11.90 -23.83
N VAL A 16 -2.92 -11.60 -22.78
CA VAL A 16 -4.25 -10.98 -22.89
C VAL A 16 -4.11 -9.58 -23.51
N ASN A 17 -4.69 -9.39 -24.69
CA ASN A 17 -4.74 -8.09 -25.34
C ASN A 17 -5.96 -7.30 -24.83
N HIS A 18 -5.73 -6.57 -23.73
CA HIS A 18 -6.75 -5.76 -23.07
C HIS A 18 -7.33 -4.69 -24.00
N SER A 19 -6.54 -4.12 -24.92
CA SER A 19 -7.02 -3.10 -25.86
C SER A 19 -8.05 -3.67 -26.85
N SER A 20 -7.71 -4.77 -27.52
CA SER A 20 -8.61 -5.39 -28.50
C SER A 20 -9.88 -5.95 -27.83
N THR A 21 -9.77 -6.47 -26.61
CA THR A 21 -10.93 -6.95 -25.84
C THR A 21 -11.93 -5.81 -25.59
N LEU A 22 -11.45 -4.64 -25.17
CA LEU A 22 -12.31 -3.48 -24.91
C LEU A 22 -12.93 -2.91 -26.20
N GLU A 23 -12.19 -2.92 -27.31
CA GLU A 23 -12.71 -2.52 -28.62
C GLU A 23 -13.83 -3.45 -29.10
N LEU A 24 -13.63 -4.77 -28.97
CA LEU A 24 -14.65 -5.77 -29.30
C LEU A 24 -15.89 -5.61 -28.41
N TYR A 25 -15.69 -5.37 -27.12
CA TYR A 25 -16.79 -5.12 -26.18
C TYR A 25 -17.60 -3.87 -26.55
N ALA A 26 -16.93 -2.76 -26.84
CA ALA A 26 -17.57 -1.53 -27.29
C ALA A 26 -18.38 -1.74 -28.59
N HIS A 27 -17.87 -2.57 -29.50
CA HIS A 27 -18.59 -2.94 -30.71
C HIS A 27 -19.85 -3.77 -30.40
N VAL A 28 -19.76 -4.77 -29.53
CA VAL A 28 -20.90 -5.59 -29.11
C VAL A 28 -21.98 -4.72 -28.46
N ARG A 29 -21.62 -3.79 -27.58
CA ARG A 29 -22.57 -2.85 -26.97
C ARG A 29 -23.26 -1.95 -27.98
N ARG A 30 -22.52 -1.45 -28.98
CA ARG A 30 -23.09 -0.67 -30.08
C ARG A 30 -24.04 -1.52 -30.95
N LEU A 31 -23.73 -2.80 -31.15
CA LEU A 31 -24.63 -3.71 -31.85
C LEU A 31 -25.95 -3.88 -31.07
N ALA A 32 -25.86 -4.05 -29.75
CA ALA A 32 -27.02 -4.19 -28.87
C ALA A 32 -27.91 -2.94 -28.84
N SER A 33 -27.32 -1.74 -28.91
CA SER A 33 -28.11 -0.51 -29.00
C SER A 33 -28.80 -0.33 -30.36
N LEU A 34 -28.22 -0.86 -31.44
CA LEU A 34 -28.81 -0.81 -32.78
C LEU A 34 -29.91 -1.85 -33.02
N TYR A 35 -29.85 -2.99 -32.31
CA TYR A 35 -30.77 -4.12 -32.50
C TYR A 35 -31.34 -4.64 -31.17
N PRO A 36 -32.11 -3.83 -30.43
CA PRO A 36 -32.58 -4.17 -29.07
C PRO A 36 -33.55 -5.37 -29.04
N ASP A 37 -34.30 -5.61 -30.12
CA ASP A 37 -35.29 -6.69 -30.18
C ASP A 37 -34.70 -8.05 -30.64
N SER A 38 -33.40 -8.09 -30.96
CA SER A 38 -32.77 -9.30 -31.47
C SER A 38 -32.27 -10.20 -30.33
N PRO A 39 -32.87 -11.38 -30.11
CA PRO A 39 -32.47 -12.27 -29.02
C PRO A 39 -31.04 -12.78 -29.16
N LEU A 40 -30.55 -12.91 -30.41
CA LEU A 40 -29.16 -13.27 -30.68
C LEU A 40 -28.19 -12.18 -30.20
N VAL A 41 -28.52 -10.91 -30.47
CA VAL A 41 -27.67 -9.78 -30.07
C VAL A 41 -27.65 -9.62 -28.56
N THR A 42 -28.78 -9.83 -27.88
CA THR A 42 -28.85 -9.90 -26.42
C THR A 42 -27.96 -11.01 -25.87
N SER A 43 -28.04 -12.23 -26.41
CA SER A 43 -27.17 -13.35 -25.99
C SER A 43 -25.68 -13.03 -26.17
N VAL A 44 -25.30 -12.39 -27.28
CA VAL A 44 -23.90 -11.99 -27.51
C VAL A 44 -23.45 -10.91 -26.53
N LEU A 45 -24.34 -9.96 -26.17
CA LEU A 45 -24.04 -8.96 -25.16
C LEU A 45 -23.83 -9.60 -23.78
N ASP A 46 -24.69 -10.53 -23.37
CA ASP A 46 -24.57 -11.23 -22.09
C ASP A 46 -23.25 -12.00 -21.97
N GLU A 47 -22.84 -12.70 -23.03
CA GLU A 47 -21.54 -13.38 -23.10
C GLU A 47 -20.36 -12.40 -23.00
N ALA A 48 -20.47 -11.25 -23.67
CA ALA A 48 -19.43 -10.22 -23.64
C ALA A 48 -19.33 -9.55 -22.26
N ASP A 49 -20.45 -9.27 -21.59
CA ASP A 49 -20.51 -8.77 -20.23
C ASP A 49 -19.87 -9.76 -19.25
N ALA A 50 -20.16 -11.06 -19.38
CA ALA A 50 -19.54 -12.10 -18.55
C ALA A 50 -18.01 -12.12 -18.72
N ALA A 51 -17.51 -12.02 -19.95
CA ALA A 51 -16.08 -11.99 -20.23
C ALA A 51 -15.38 -10.73 -19.68
N ILE A 52 -16.04 -9.56 -19.75
CA ILE A 52 -15.51 -8.32 -19.16
C ILE A 52 -15.50 -8.37 -17.63
N ARG A 53 -16.52 -8.98 -17.01
CA ARG A 53 -16.53 -9.23 -15.56
C ARG A 53 -15.38 -10.14 -15.13
N GLN A 54 -15.08 -11.18 -15.92
CA GLN A 54 -13.93 -12.05 -15.67
C GLN A 54 -12.60 -11.28 -15.80
N MET A 55 -12.43 -10.48 -16.86
CA MET A 55 -11.25 -9.62 -17.00
C MET A 55 -11.08 -8.67 -15.81
N ALA A 56 -12.16 -8.06 -15.31
CA ALA A 56 -12.12 -7.21 -14.12
C ALA A 56 -11.65 -8.00 -12.88
N ALA A 57 -12.15 -9.23 -12.68
CA ALA A 57 -11.71 -10.11 -11.59
C ALA A 57 -10.22 -10.45 -11.69
N ASP A 58 -9.71 -10.74 -12.89
CA ASP A 58 -8.29 -11.05 -13.12
C ASP A 58 -7.38 -9.84 -12.87
N LEU A 59 -7.84 -8.64 -13.27
CA LEU A 59 -7.15 -7.38 -12.97
C LEU A 59 -7.11 -7.11 -11.46
N ILE A 60 -8.21 -7.36 -10.74
CA ILE A 60 -8.24 -7.30 -9.27
C ILE A 60 -7.27 -8.33 -8.66
N GLY A 61 -7.22 -9.55 -9.19
CA GLY A 61 -6.23 -10.56 -8.82
C GLY A 61 -4.79 -10.07 -8.99
N THR A 62 -4.52 -9.34 -10.08
CA THR A 62 -3.21 -8.73 -10.34
C THR A 62 -2.85 -7.68 -9.28
N LEU A 63 -3.82 -6.87 -8.83
CA LEU A 63 -3.59 -5.88 -7.76
C LEU A 63 -3.18 -6.51 -6.42
N LYS A 64 -3.64 -7.75 -6.18
CA LYS A 64 -3.32 -8.54 -4.99
C LYS A 64 -1.95 -9.23 -5.03
N ALA A 65 -1.21 -9.14 -6.14
CA ALA A 65 0.10 -9.76 -6.25
C ALA A 65 1.12 -9.14 -5.25
N PRO A 66 1.90 -9.93 -4.50
CA PRO A 66 2.79 -9.43 -3.45
C PRO A 66 3.90 -8.51 -3.96
N ASN A 67 4.41 -8.78 -5.18
CA ASN A 67 5.51 -8.04 -5.80
C ASN A 67 5.04 -7.09 -6.92
N LEU A 68 3.85 -6.53 -6.78
CA LEU A 68 3.27 -5.62 -7.78
C LEU A 68 4.12 -4.35 -7.92
N LYS A 69 4.68 -4.14 -9.11
CA LYS A 69 5.46 -2.94 -9.44
C LYS A 69 4.54 -1.76 -9.76
N LEU A 70 5.00 -0.54 -9.49
CA LEU A 70 4.28 0.72 -9.76
C LEU A 70 3.70 0.79 -11.18
N ALA A 71 4.54 0.57 -12.21
CA ALA A 71 4.10 0.64 -13.60
C ALA A 71 3.04 -0.43 -13.96
N ALA A 72 3.09 -1.60 -13.32
CA ALA A 72 2.07 -2.62 -13.50
C ALA A 72 0.77 -2.20 -12.81
N ALA A 73 0.83 -1.72 -11.56
CA ALA A 73 -0.32 -1.26 -10.80
C ALA A 73 -1.08 -0.12 -11.51
N VAL A 74 -0.35 0.92 -11.95
CA VAL A 74 -0.94 2.06 -12.68
C VAL A 74 -1.63 1.60 -13.96
N ARG A 75 -1.01 0.68 -14.71
CA ARG A 75 -1.60 0.11 -15.92
C ARG A 75 -2.87 -0.69 -15.62
N THR A 76 -2.83 -1.58 -14.62
CA THR A 76 -3.98 -2.40 -14.20
C THR A 76 -5.16 -1.52 -13.78
N ILE A 77 -4.91 -0.47 -12.99
CA ILE A 77 -5.93 0.50 -12.60
C ILE A 77 -6.45 1.29 -13.80
N GLY A 78 -5.57 1.64 -14.76
CA GLY A 78 -5.97 2.27 -16.01
C GLY A 78 -6.93 1.41 -16.85
N TRP A 79 -6.75 0.09 -16.88
CA TRP A 79 -7.69 -0.83 -17.53
C TRP A 79 -9.00 -0.93 -16.76
N LEU A 80 -8.97 -1.07 -15.43
CA LEU A 80 -10.17 -1.07 -14.59
C LEU A 80 -10.98 0.22 -14.77
N LYS A 81 -10.33 1.38 -14.89
CA LYS A 81 -10.99 2.67 -15.17
C LYS A 81 -11.84 2.64 -16.44
N ARG A 82 -11.42 1.91 -17.46
CA ARG A 82 -12.17 1.80 -18.72
C ARG A 82 -13.33 0.82 -18.65
N ILE A 83 -13.30 -0.12 -17.70
CA ILE A 83 -14.28 -1.20 -17.58
C ILE A 83 -15.38 -0.87 -16.57
N VAL A 84 -15.02 -0.28 -15.42
CA VAL A 84 -15.95 -0.08 -14.30
C VAL A 84 -17.19 0.75 -14.66
N PRO A 85 -17.12 1.85 -15.45
CA PRO A 85 -18.32 2.62 -15.82
C PRO A 85 -19.38 1.79 -16.55
N ASP A 86 -18.95 0.73 -17.25
CA ASP A 86 -19.84 -0.15 -18.00
C ASP A 86 -20.40 -1.29 -17.13
N LEU A 87 -19.72 -1.61 -16.02
CA LEU A 87 -20.13 -2.67 -15.09
C LEU A 87 -20.94 -2.17 -13.89
N VAL A 88 -20.76 -0.91 -13.49
CA VAL A 88 -21.36 -0.32 -12.28
C VAL A 88 -21.97 1.03 -12.62
N THR A 89 -23.30 1.13 -12.55
CA THR A 89 -24.06 2.34 -12.94
C THR A 89 -24.12 3.42 -11.85
N ASP A 90 -23.97 3.05 -10.57
CA ASP A 90 -24.34 3.93 -9.46
C ASP A 90 -23.14 4.43 -8.63
N ALA A 91 -21.90 4.10 -9.01
CA ALA A 91 -20.70 4.45 -8.25
C ALA A 91 -19.80 5.44 -9.01
N SER A 92 -19.37 6.50 -8.32
CA SER A 92 -18.27 7.36 -8.76
C SER A 92 -17.01 6.50 -8.92
N THR A 93 -16.63 6.21 -10.17
CA THR A 93 -15.46 5.39 -10.47
C THR A 93 -14.16 6.03 -9.99
N GLU A 94 -14.14 7.36 -9.86
CA GLU A 94 -13.02 8.15 -9.36
C GLU A 94 -12.77 7.91 -7.88
N ASP A 95 -13.81 7.64 -7.09
CA ASP A 95 -13.69 7.33 -5.65
C ASP A 95 -13.55 5.83 -5.38
N ALA A 96 -14.23 5.00 -6.19
CA ALA A 96 -14.28 3.55 -5.97
C ALA A 96 -12.95 2.85 -6.32
N LEU A 97 -12.27 3.23 -7.41
CA LEU A 97 -11.04 2.57 -7.85
C LEU A 97 -9.85 2.76 -6.89
N PRO A 98 -9.60 3.97 -6.36
CA PRO A 98 -8.62 4.16 -5.29
C PRO A 98 -8.93 3.30 -4.06
N ALA A 99 -10.21 3.18 -3.68
CA ALA A 99 -10.62 2.33 -2.56
C ALA A 99 -10.35 0.84 -2.82
N VAL A 100 -10.74 0.33 -4.01
CA VAL A 100 -10.48 -1.06 -4.42
C VAL A 100 -8.98 -1.36 -4.42
N PHE A 101 -8.16 -0.43 -4.90
CA PHE A 101 -6.71 -0.55 -4.83
C PHE A 101 -6.23 -0.73 -3.38
N LEU A 102 -6.64 0.16 -2.47
CA LEU A 102 -6.25 0.08 -1.05
C LEU A 102 -6.71 -1.22 -0.40
N VAL A 103 -7.94 -1.68 -0.64
CA VAL A 103 -8.46 -2.94 -0.09
C VAL A 103 -7.64 -4.13 -0.60
N CYS A 104 -7.36 -4.20 -1.91
CA CYS A 104 -6.54 -5.28 -2.47
C CYS A 104 -5.15 -5.29 -1.86
N ARG A 105 -4.53 -4.11 -1.74
CA ARG A 105 -3.20 -3.98 -1.17
C ARG A 105 -3.14 -4.28 0.33
N LEU A 106 -4.14 -3.86 1.09
CA LEU A 106 -4.27 -4.17 2.50
C LEU A 106 -4.41 -5.69 2.71
N SER A 107 -5.25 -6.34 1.90
CA SER A 107 -5.41 -7.80 1.94
C SER A 107 -4.08 -8.51 1.67
N THR A 108 -3.31 -8.08 0.66
CA THR A 108 -1.98 -8.62 0.39
C THR A 108 -1.03 -8.40 1.57
N LEU A 109 -1.01 -7.20 2.16
CA LEU A 109 -0.20 -6.92 3.36
C LEU A 109 -0.55 -7.88 4.50
N LEU A 110 -1.84 -8.01 4.83
CA LEU A 110 -2.29 -8.89 5.90
C LEU A 110 -1.86 -10.34 5.66
N THR A 111 -2.07 -10.88 4.45
CA THR A 111 -1.61 -12.24 4.10
C THR A 111 -0.08 -12.38 4.21
N THR A 112 0.69 -11.36 3.80
CA THR A 112 2.16 -11.42 3.97
C THR A 112 2.61 -11.34 5.42
N LEU A 113 1.87 -10.66 6.29
CA LEU A 113 2.14 -10.61 7.72
C LEU A 113 1.69 -11.90 8.42
N GLU A 114 0.59 -12.51 7.97
CA GLU A 114 0.11 -13.82 8.43
C GLU A 114 1.14 -14.91 8.17
N ALA A 115 1.92 -14.83 7.09
CA ALA A 115 3.04 -15.75 6.85
C ALA A 115 4.14 -15.69 7.94
N LEU A 116 4.12 -14.69 8.82
CA LEU A 116 4.99 -14.62 10.01
C LEU A 116 4.43 -15.38 11.22
N GLU A 117 3.27 -16.04 11.10
CA GLU A 117 2.64 -16.81 12.16
C GLU A 117 3.61 -17.73 12.92
N PRO A 118 4.48 -18.52 12.28
CA PRO A 118 5.45 -19.34 13.02
C PRO A 118 6.41 -18.53 13.90
N LEU A 119 6.83 -17.33 13.46
CA LEU A 119 7.67 -16.44 14.28
C LEU A 119 6.85 -15.76 15.37
N ARG A 120 5.59 -15.43 15.09
CA ARG A 120 4.66 -14.85 16.05
C ARG A 120 4.40 -15.83 17.20
N ASP A 121 4.16 -17.09 16.90
CA ASP A 121 3.91 -18.13 17.92
C ASP A 121 5.10 -18.28 18.87
N LEU A 122 6.33 -18.29 18.32
CA LEU A 122 7.55 -18.32 19.13
C LEU A 122 7.70 -17.07 20.01
N ALA A 123 7.33 -15.90 19.50
CA ALA A 123 7.33 -14.66 20.26
C ALA A 123 6.25 -14.66 21.36
N ASP A 124 5.07 -15.22 21.10
CA ASP A 124 4.00 -15.36 22.07
C ASP A 124 4.35 -16.37 23.17
N GLU A 125 4.96 -17.50 22.84
CA GLU A 125 5.48 -18.44 23.84
C GLU A 125 6.51 -17.78 24.78
N GLU A 126 7.42 -16.99 24.21
CA GLU A 126 8.43 -16.24 24.96
C GLU A 126 7.78 -15.17 25.87
N ARG A 127 6.74 -14.49 25.36
CA ARG A 127 5.95 -13.51 26.12
C ARG A 127 5.17 -14.17 27.27
N LEU A 128 4.53 -15.31 27.05
CA LEU A 128 3.78 -16.04 28.09
C LEU A 128 4.70 -16.61 29.17
N ARG A 129 5.92 -17.01 28.81
CA ARG A 129 6.91 -17.48 29.79
C ARG A 129 7.47 -16.35 30.66
N LYS A 130 7.59 -15.14 30.12
CA LYS A 130 8.02 -13.95 30.87
C LYS A 130 7.13 -13.69 32.10
N ASP A 131 5.81 -13.84 31.96
CA ASP A 131 4.88 -13.63 33.07
C ASP A 131 5.04 -14.67 34.20
N LYS A 132 5.75 -15.77 33.93
CA LYS A 132 5.98 -16.89 34.87
C LYS A 132 7.41 -16.97 35.41
N ALA A 133 8.37 -16.21 34.88
CA ALA A 133 9.79 -16.36 35.20
C ALA A 133 10.26 -15.37 36.28
N THR A 134 10.84 -15.88 37.37
CA THR A 134 11.37 -15.12 38.53
C THR A 134 12.89 -14.87 38.50
N SER A 135 13.62 -15.27 37.46
CA SER A 135 15.08 -15.10 37.38
C SER A 135 15.61 -14.79 35.98
N THR A 136 16.82 -14.22 35.96
CA THR A 136 17.74 -13.81 34.87
C THR A 136 17.69 -14.63 33.58
N TRP A 137 16.62 -14.54 32.80
CA TRP A 137 16.56 -15.05 31.43
C TRP A 137 16.92 -13.91 30.47
N SER A 138 17.94 -14.12 29.63
CA SER A 138 18.20 -13.37 28.38
C SER A 138 17.11 -13.62 27.30
N GLY A 139 15.84 -13.43 27.69
CA GLY A 139 14.68 -13.60 26.82
C GLY A 139 14.49 -12.42 25.90
N GLY A 140 13.75 -12.65 24.82
CA GLY A 140 13.36 -11.68 23.81
C GLY A 140 13.97 -11.92 22.43
N GLN A 141 14.76 -12.98 22.22
CA GLN A 141 15.43 -13.20 20.93
C GLN A 141 14.45 -13.61 19.82
N GLN A 142 13.45 -14.43 20.15
CA GLN A 142 12.44 -14.81 19.15
C GLN A 142 11.50 -13.63 18.88
N THR A 143 11.13 -12.92 19.93
CA THR A 143 10.35 -11.68 19.84
C THR A 143 11.06 -10.61 18.99
N GLU A 144 12.37 -10.46 19.16
CA GLU A 144 13.19 -9.57 18.34
C GLU A 144 13.17 -9.97 16.86
N ARG A 145 13.36 -11.26 16.55
CA ARG A 145 13.32 -11.77 15.17
C ARG A 145 11.97 -11.53 14.51
N TYR A 146 10.89 -11.80 15.24
CA TYR A 146 9.53 -11.52 14.78
C TYR A 146 9.35 -10.02 14.49
N LEU A 147 9.68 -9.14 15.45
CA LEU A 147 9.54 -7.69 15.28
C LEU A 147 10.35 -7.15 14.11
N LYS A 148 11.62 -7.53 13.98
CA LYS A 148 12.47 -7.10 12.86
C LYS A 148 11.87 -7.50 11.53
N ARG A 149 11.39 -8.75 11.40
CA ARG A 149 10.78 -9.24 10.15
C ARG A 149 9.43 -8.58 9.86
N PHE A 150 8.62 -8.37 10.88
CA PHE A 150 7.36 -7.63 10.78
C PHE A 150 7.59 -6.21 10.25
N ILE A 151 8.52 -5.46 10.87
CA ILE A 151 8.81 -4.07 10.48
C ILE A 151 9.37 -3.99 9.07
N GLU A 152 10.23 -4.95 8.68
CA GLU A 152 10.78 -5.02 7.32
C GLU A 152 9.67 -5.17 6.27
N ILE A 153 8.79 -6.17 6.43
CA ILE A 153 7.66 -6.41 5.52
C ILE A 153 6.69 -5.22 5.53
N PHE A 154 6.30 -4.76 6.72
CA PHE A 154 5.38 -3.65 6.89
C PHE A 154 5.89 -2.39 6.19
N ARG A 155 7.18 -2.04 6.36
CA ARG A 155 7.80 -0.86 5.75
C ARG A 155 7.80 -0.97 4.22
N GLU A 156 8.26 -2.10 3.68
CA GLU A 156 8.36 -2.32 2.24
C GLU A 156 6.97 -2.24 1.57
N GLN A 157 6.00 -2.97 2.13
CA GLN A 157 4.63 -3.00 1.61
C GLN A 157 3.95 -1.65 1.75
N SER A 158 3.98 -1.01 2.94
CA SER A 158 3.32 0.29 3.16
C SER A 158 3.87 1.36 2.22
N PHE A 159 5.18 1.41 2.01
CA PHE A 159 5.80 2.36 1.08
C PHE A 159 5.28 2.15 -0.35
N GLY A 160 5.24 0.90 -0.83
CA GLY A 160 4.71 0.57 -2.15
C GLY A 160 3.25 0.99 -2.31
N ILE A 161 2.42 0.74 -1.30
CA ILE A 161 0.99 1.09 -1.32
C ILE A 161 0.80 2.59 -1.41
N VAL A 162 1.39 3.37 -0.49
CA VAL A 162 1.22 4.82 -0.46
C VAL A 162 1.81 5.49 -1.71
N SER A 163 2.95 4.99 -2.21
CA SER A 163 3.58 5.51 -3.44
C SER A 163 2.68 5.33 -4.67
N VAL A 164 2.16 4.11 -4.88
CA VAL A 164 1.27 3.82 -6.01
C VAL A 164 -0.03 4.57 -5.87
N PHE A 165 -0.60 4.59 -4.66
CA PHE A 165 -1.84 5.27 -4.39
C PHE A 165 -1.78 6.77 -4.67
N LYS A 166 -0.68 7.45 -4.29
CA LYS A 166 -0.46 8.86 -4.64
C LYS A 166 -0.39 9.06 -6.16
N SER A 167 0.29 8.17 -6.89
CA SER A 167 0.36 8.21 -8.36
C SER A 167 -1.02 8.02 -9.00
N ILE A 168 -1.80 7.05 -8.50
CA ILE A 168 -3.19 6.80 -8.88
C ILE A 168 -3.99 8.07 -8.61
N ASN A 169 -4.07 8.54 -7.37
CA ASN A 169 -4.89 9.69 -6.97
C ASN A 169 -4.56 10.95 -7.79
N SER A 170 -3.28 11.22 -8.06
CA SER A 170 -2.88 12.33 -8.96
C SER A 170 -3.35 12.18 -10.40
N SER A 171 -3.57 10.95 -10.87
CA SER A 171 -4.12 10.65 -12.20
C SER A 171 -5.66 10.67 -12.23
N PHE A 172 -6.31 10.65 -11.07
CA PHE A 172 -7.77 10.74 -10.92
C PHE A 172 -8.25 12.13 -10.52
N ALA A 173 -7.38 12.99 -9.97
CA ALA A 173 -7.70 14.38 -9.70
C ALA A 173 -7.84 15.16 -11.01
N SER A 174 -9.06 15.16 -11.57
CA SER A 174 -9.50 16.09 -12.60
C SER A 174 -9.38 17.52 -12.07
N HIS A 175 -8.83 18.45 -12.85
CA HIS A 175 -8.92 19.90 -12.59
C HIS A 175 -10.39 20.36 -12.68
N GLY A 176 -11.19 20.08 -11.65
CA GLY A 176 -12.58 20.49 -11.51
C GLY A 176 -12.75 21.34 -10.25
N ASN A 177 -13.33 22.53 -10.42
CA ASN A 177 -13.48 23.58 -9.42
C ASN A 177 -13.91 23.09 -8.02
N GLU A 178 -13.30 23.73 -7.02
CA GLU A 178 -13.64 23.67 -5.60
C GLU A 178 -15.05 24.21 -5.30
N GLU A 179 -16.09 23.54 -5.76
CA GLU A 179 -17.44 23.66 -5.19
C GLU A 179 -17.82 22.32 -4.56
N THR A 180 -17.18 21.99 -3.43
CA THR A 180 -17.52 20.78 -2.66
C THR A 180 -18.53 21.12 -1.58
N ASP A 181 -19.71 20.51 -1.69
CA ASP A 181 -20.73 20.47 -0.66
C ASP A 181 -20.14 19.94 0.66
N PRO A 182 -20.12 20.74 1.75
CA PRO A 182 -19.42 20.41 3.00
C PRO A 182 -19.98 19.21 3.77
N LEU A 183 -21.09 18.60 3.31
CA LEU A 183 -21.74 17.46 3.98
C LEU A 183 -21.76 16.16 3.14
N GLY A 184 -21.24 16.17 1.90
CA GLY A 184 -21.36 15.03 0.98
C GLY A 184 -20.13 14.14 0.85
N ALA A 185 -18.92 14.64 1.09
CA ALA A 185 -17.71 13.86 0.90
C ALA A 185 -17.42 13.02 2.16
N LEU A 186 -17.74 11.72 2.12
CA LEU A 186 -17.13 10.76 3.07
C LEU A 186 -15.61 11.01 3.06
N PRO A 187 -14.94 11.01 4.24
CA PRO A 187 -13.50 11.19 4.29
C PRO A 187 -12.84 10.18 3.36
N SER A 188 -12.04 10.68 2.42
CA SER A 188 -11.39 9.87 1.40
C SER A 188 -10.76 8.63 2.04
N PRO A 189 -10.86 7.44 1.43
CA PRO A 189 -10.17 6.23 1.89
C PRO A 189 -8.67 6.46 2.17
N MET A 190 -8.06 7.49 1.55
CA MET A 190 -6.73 8.02 1.86
C MET A 190 -6.52 8.40 3.33
N ALA A 191 -7.51 8.99 3.99
CA ALA A 191 -7.35 9.57 5.32
C ALA A 191 -7.29 8.48 6.40
N ASN A 192 -8.09 7.43 6.25
CA ASN A 192 -8.17 6.34 7.23
C ASN A 192 -7.07 5.30 7.05
N PHE A 193 -6.59 5.09 5.82
CA PHE A 193 -5.63 4.04 5.54
C PHE A 193 -4.28 4.20 6.27
N PRO A 194 -3.59 5.35 6.22
CA PRO A 194 -2.38 5.58 7.00
C PRO A 194 -2.61 5.43 8.50
N LEU A 195 -3.74 5.90 9.03
CA LEU A 195 -4.06 5.73 10.45
C LEU A 195 -4.16 4.26 10.84
N HIS A 196 -4.85 3.45 10.04
CA HIS A 196 -4.94 2.01 10.25
C HIS A 196 -3.57 1.31 10.17
N MET A 197 -2.72 1.71 9.23
CA MET A 197 -1.33 1.21 9.13
C MET A 197 -0.51 1.54 10.38
N VAL A 198 -0.61 2.77 10.86
CA VAL A 198 0.08 3.20 12.08
C VAL A 198 -0.43 2.44 13.29
N GLU A 199 -1.74 2.29 13.43
CA GLU A 199 -2.36 1.52 14.51
C GLU A 199 -1.85 0.07 14.54
N MET A 200 -1.80 -0.60 13.39
CA MET A 200 -1.29 -1.98 13.28
C MET A 200 0.17 -2.11 13.74
N LEU A 201 1.04 -1.20 13.29
CA LEU A 201 2.46 -1.19 13.69
C LEU A 201 2.61 -0.91 15.19
N VAL A 202 1.87 0.08 15.68
CA VAL A 202 1.89 0.50 17.08
C VAL A 202 1.44 -0.61 18.00
N GLU A 203 0.33 -1.26 17.69
CA GLU A 203 -0.23 -2.32 18.51
C GLU A 203 0.74 -3.51 18.58
N THR A 204 1.35 -3.86 17.45
CA THR A 204 2.41 -4.88 17.40
C THR A 204 3.60 -4.50 18.29
N LEU A 205 4.07 -3.25 18.24
CA LEU A 205 5.16 -2.79 19.11
C LEU A 205 4.76 -2.82 20.59
N ARG A 206 3.54 -2.40 20.94
CA ARG A 206 3.03 -2.43 22.33
C ARG A 206 3.01 -3.84 22.90
N ILE A 207 2.57 -4.82 22.11
CA ILE A 207 2.46 -6.21 22.54
C ILE A 207 3.83 -6.86 22.72
N TYR A 208 4.75 -6.67 21.78
CA TYR A 208 5.97 -7.48 21.69
C TYR A 208 7.25 -6.77 22.19
N LEU A 209 7.38 -5.45 22.01
CA LEU A 209 8.60 -4.72 22.40
C LEU A 209 8.95 -4.85 23.89
N PRO A 210 7.99 -4.91 24.85
CA PRO A 210 8.32 -5.08 26.27
C PRO A 210 9.00 -6.41 26.63
N THR A 211 8.95 -7.41 25.75
CA THR A 211 9.59 -8.72 25.95
C THR A 211 11.07 -8.69 25.55
N VAL A 212 11.47 -7.80 24.65
CA VAL A 212 12.88 -7.59 24.27
C VAL A 212 13.61 -6.85 25.39
N LYS A 213 14.54 -7.52 26.08
CA LYS A 213 15.30 -6.95 27.21
C LYS A 213 16.63 -6.35 26.83
N ASP A 214 17.28 -6.87 25.80
CA ASP A 214 18.56 -6.36 25.35
C ASP A 214 18.43 -4.95 24.77
N GLN A 215 19.18 -4.00 25.34
CA GLN A 215 19.08 -2.60 24.96
C GLN A 215 19.52 -2.36 23.51
N THR A 216 20.53 -3.08 23.04
CA THR A 216 21.04 -2.96 21.66
C THR A 216 19.98 -3.41 20.65
N SER A 217 19.32 -4.52 20.92
CA SER A 217 18.21 -5.03 20.12
C SER A 217 17.02 -4.07 20.12
N ARG A 218 16.66 -3.49 21.28
CA ARG A 218 15.59 -2.47 21.37
C ARG A 218 15.93 -1.23 20.55
N GLU A 219 17.13 -0.67 20.71
CA GLU A 219 17.59 0.48 19.92
C GLU A 219 17.60 0.17 18.42
N SER A 220 18.01 -1.04 18.03
CA SER A 220 17.96 -1.50 16.64
C SER A 220 16.53 -1.53 16.08
N ILE A 221 15.58 -2.11 16.83
CA ILE A 221 14.15 -2.16 16.44
C ILE A 221 13.60 -0.74 16.30
N LEU A 222 13.78 0.12 17.30
CA LEU A 222 13.27 1.48 17.27
C LEU A 222 13.89 2.31 16.14
N THR A 223 15.17 2.07 15.82
CA THR A 223 15.82 2.69 14.65
C THR A 223 15.16 2.25 13.34
N GLN A 224 14.80 0.97 13.21
CA GLN A 224 14.06 0.48 12.04
C GLN A 224 12.66 1.12 11.93
N VAL A 225 11.96 1.28 13.06
CA VAL A 225 10.67 1.98 13.12
C VAL A 225 10.83 3.45 12.72
N LEU A 226 11.91 4.12 13.16
CA LEU A 226 12.22 5.50 12.77
C LEU A 226 12.45 5.63 11.26
N TYR A 227 13.20 4.71 10.67
CA TYR A 227 13.37 4.68 9.22
C TYR A 227 12.09 4.33 8.46
N CYS A 228 11.21 3.51 9.05
CA CYS A 228 9.88 3.25 8.51
C CYS A 228 9.04 4.55 8.49
N ALA A 229 8.93 5.23 9.64
CA ALA A 229 8.23 6.50 9.78
C ALA A 229 8.78 7.56 8.80
N GLY A 230 10.10 7.72 8.73
CA GLY A 230 10.71 8.65 7.77
C GLY A 230 10.46 8.27 6.31
N SER A 231 10.45 6.97 5.97
CA SER A 231 10.17 6.52 4.60
C SER A 231 8.74 6.84 4.14
N LEU A 232 7.76 6.71 5.04
CA LEU A 232 6.36 7.05 4.80
C LEU A 232 6.08 8.56 4.94
N GLY A 233 6.83 9.26 5.80
CA GLY A 233 6.77 10.71 5.96
C GLY A 233 7.14 11.47 4.69
N ARG A 234 8.09 10.96 3.89
CA ARG A 234 8.38 11.50 2.54
C ARG A 234 7.19 11.44 1.58
N LEU A 235 6.20 10.60 1.87
CA LEU A 235 4.98 10.46 1.09
C LEU A 235 3.80 11.24 1.71
N GLY A 236 4.02 11.95 2.82
CA GLY A 236 3.00 12.73 3.55
C GLY A 236 2.29 11.96 4.66
N ALA A 237 2.77 10.76 5.01
CA ALA A 237 2.19 9.89 6.05
C ALA A 237 3.18 9.69 7.21
N ASP A 238 3.67 10.79 7.79
CA ASP A 238 4.58 10.72 8.95
C ASP A 238 3.80 10.42 10.24
N PHE A 239 4.24 9.42 10.98
CA PHE A 239 3.68 9.02 12.28
C PHE A 239 4.74 8.97 13.39
N GLY A 240 5.93 9.52 13.16
CA GLY A 240 7.00 9.56 14.16
C GLY A 240 6.59 10.29 15.45
N MET A 241 5.72 11.30 15.33
CA MET A 241 5.15 12.02 16.47
C MET A 241 4.11 11.20 17.24
N LEU A 242 3.33 10.35 16.56
CA LEU A 242 2.35 9.47 17.21
C LEU A 242 3.07 8.43 18.08
N LEU A 243 4.21 7.92 17.63
CA LEU A 243 5.00 6.99 18.43
C LEU A 243 5.49 7.59 19.76
N ALA A 244 5.68 8.91 19.83
CA ALA A 244 6.01 9.60 21.07
C ALA A 244 4.82 9.68 22.05
N SER A 245 3.58 9.86 21.55
CA SER A 245 2.39 9.93 22.40
C SER A 245 1.97 8.56 22.96
N ILE A 246 2.47 7.47 22.37
CA ILE A 246 2.14 6.10 22.74
C ILE A 246 2.97 5.58 23.93
N GLY A 247 3.87 6.40 24.49
CA GLY A 247 4.55 6.07 25.74
C GLY A 247 5.74 5.12 25.58
N ILE A 248 6.29 5.00 24.36
CA ILE A 248 7.60 4.38 24.17
C ILE A 248 8.65 5.40 24.67
N ASN A 249 8.93 5.42 25.97
CA ASN A 249 9.83 6.42 26.58
C ASN A 249 11.22 6.48 25.91
N GLU A 250 11.71 5.33 25.42
CA GLU A 250 12.97 5.21 24.68
C GLU A 250 12.93 5.90 23.30
N TRP A 251 11.75 6.09 22.72
CA TRP A 251 11.57 6.73 21.41
C TRP A 251 12.00 8.19 21.41
N VAL A 252 11.62 8.93 22.45
CA VAL A 252 11.92 10.37 22.56
C VAL A 252 13.43 10.60 22.58
N GLU A 253 14.15 9.79 23.36
CA GLU A 253 15.61 9.88 23.44
C GLU A 253 16.31 9.41 22.15
N LEU A 254 15.79 8.36 21.51
CA LEU A 254 16.31 7.91 20.21
C LEU A 254 16.16 9.00 19.14
N VAL A 255 14.97 9.60 19.02
CA VAL A 255 14.69 10.66 18.05
C VAL A 255 15.58 11.88 18.30
N LYS A 256 15.75 12.30 19.56
CA LYS A 256 16.69 13.37 19.92
C LYS A 256 18.12 13.04 19.46
N ARG A 257 18.60 11.82 19.75
CA ARG A 257 19.95 11.35 19.38
C ARG A 257 20.13 11.37 17.86
N HIS A 258 19.18 10.84 17.10
CA HIS A 258 19.23 10.85 15.63
C HIS A 258 19.16 12.27 15.04
N ARG A 259 18.33 13.16 15.61
CA ARG A 259 18.25 14.55 15.16
C ARG A 259 19.57 15.30 15.37
N LEU A 260 20.24 15.07 16.49
CA LEU A 260 21.56 15.63 16.77
C LEU A 260 22.62 15.10 15.80
N LEU A 261 22.62 13.80 15.51
CA LEU A 261 23.55 13.20 14.54
C LEU A 261 23.33 13.75 13.12
N ALA A 262 22.08 13.90 12.69
CA ALA A 262 21.74 14.51 11.40
C ALA A 262 22.22 15.96 11.33
N GLY A 263 21.97 16.77 12.36
CA GLY A 263 22.44 18.16 12.41
C GLY A 263 23.97 18.29 12.41
N ARG A 264 24.69 17.35 13.04
CA ARG A 264 26.17 17.31 12.98
C ARG A 264 26.67 16.96 11.57
N LEU A 265 26.02 16.02 10.88
CA LEU A 265 26.35 15.69 9.49
C LEU A 265 26.10 16.88 8.56
N GLU A 266 24.99 17.59 8.73
CA GLU A 266 24.68 18.79 7.96
C GLU A 266 25.69 19.92 8.21
N SER A 267 26.12 20.12 9.46
CA SER A 267 27.20 21.06 9.80
C SER A 267 28.51 20.69 9.10
N VAL A 268 28.91 19.43 9.14
CA VAL A 268 30.16 18.96 8.51
C VAL A 268 30.10 19.10 6.98
N ILE A 269 28.96 18.80 6.36
CA ILE A 269 28.75 18.99 4.91
C ILE A 269 28.72 20.49 4.56
N GLY A 270 28.13 21.31 5.42
CA GLY A 270 28.12 22.77 5.29
C GLY A 270 29.52 23.38 5.35
N ASP A 271 30.34 22.96 6.31
CA ASP A 271 31.74 23.36 6.45
C ASP A 271 32.56 22.94 5.23
N TYR A 272 32.33 21.72 4.72
CA TYR A 272 32.99 21.23 3.50
C TYR A 272 32.65 22.07 2.26
N ARG A 273 31.38 22.48 2.12
CA ARG A 273 30.93 23.38 1.03
C ARG A 273 31.48 24.81 1.21
N GLY A 274 31.57 25.30 2.44
CA GLY A 274 32.13 26.62 2.77
C GLY A 274 33.64 26.71 2.49
N SER A 275 34.40 25.68 2.82
CA SER A 275 35.84 25.60 2.52
C SER A 275 36.13 25.45 1.02
N HIS A 276 35.27 24.76 0.26
CA HIS A 276 35.42 24.69 -1.21
C HIS A 276 35.06 26.01 -1.92
N ALA A 277 34.08 26.77 -1.42
CA ALA A 277 33.70 28.06 -2.00
C ALA A 277 34.76 29.15 -1.75
N SER A 278 35.50 29.07 -0.64
CA SER A 278 36.57 30.02 -0.29
C SER A 278 37.92 29.73 -0.98
N GLY A 279 38.10 28.54 -1.56
CA GLY A 279 39.31 28.17 -2.32
C GLY A 279 39.29 28.49 -3.82
N VAL A 280 38.13 28.83 -4.40
CA VAL A 280 37.98 29.11 -5.85
C VAL A 280 38.06 30.61 -6.18
N GLY A 281 38.09 31.49 -5.16
CA GLY A 281 38.19 32.95 -5.34
C GLY A 281 39.61 33.53 -5.24
N ALA A 282 40.63 32.70 -5.10
CA ALA A 282 42.02 33.13 -4.98
C ALA A 282 42.90 32.39 -5.99
N ASN A 283 42.78 32.77 -7.26
CA ASN A 283 43.82 32.67 -8.29
C ASN A 283 43.48 33.60 -9.44
#